data_AF-A0A4Q0SXP0-F1
#
_entry.id   AF-A0A4Q0SXP0-F1
#
_cell.length_a   1.000
_cell.length_b   1.000
_cell.length_c   1.000
_cell.angle_alpha   90.00
_cell.angle_beta   90.00
_cell.angle_gamma   90.00
#
_symmetry.space_group_name_H-M   'P 1'
#
loop_
_entity.id
_entity.type
_entity.pdbx_description
1 polymer ?
#
loop_
_entity_poly.entity_id
_entity_poly.type
_entity_poly.pdbx_seq_one_letter_code
_entity_poly.pdbx_strand_id
1 'polypeptide(L)'
;MCEAGEAQGVAIARYHQIGDIDWVASPIMQFLYATDRPEDIPAYATADSVWEMRQRYRRRYMLAIVPDGTEKEKATNEWWETVGVAYNRKVWGYQIATSREQDEQFVATMNSRPNKHLYHLKKTNCADFAAEMVNLYFPGAVHNDRIGDFGLMTPKEVARCVQAYAKEHPFSDYRVLEIPQVPGSLRRSRPVRGGAEAGLKTKRYLFTLAVIQPEVPIGLTVLYLWHGRWKIGEGAELAGPENFMSPVEQAVGTK
;
A
#
# COMPACT_ATOMS: atom_id res chain seq x y z
N MET A 1 -21.77 -0.74 -5.59
CA MET A 1 -21.48 -0.60 -4.14
C MET A 1 -21.60 -1.97 -3.51
N CYS A 2 -20.84 -2.25 -2.45
CA CYS A 2 -20.88 -3.57 -1.81
C CYS A 2 -22.30 -3.88 -1.30
N GLU A 3 -22.76 -5.10 -1.52
CA GLU A 3 -24.05 -5.57 -1.00
C GLU A 3 -23.97 -5.88 0.49
N ALA A 4 -25.13 -5.95 1.16
CA ALA A 4 -25.21 -6.33 2.55
C ALA A 4 -24.65 -7.76 2.74
N GLY A 5 -23.54 -7.88 3.47
CA GLY A 5 -22.88 -9.17 3.74
C GLY A 5 -21.65 -9.46 2.87
N GLU A 6 -21.31 -8.60 1.91
CA GLU A 6 -20.02 -8.70 1.22
C GLU A 6 -18.87 -8.29 2.16
N ALA A 7 -17.69 -8.92 1.97
CA ALA A 7 -16.47 -8.54 2.69
C ALA A 7 -16.26 -7.04 2.49
N GLN A 8 -16.21 -6.28 3.59
CA GLN A 8 -16.19 -4.83 3.47
C GLN A 8 -14.93 -4.45 2.67
N GLY A 9 -15.05 -3.57 1.68
CA GLY A 9 -13.91 -3.01 0.96
C GLY A 9 -13.11 -3.91 0.01
N VAL A 10 -12.43 -3.24 -0.91
CA VAL A 10 -11.50 -3.85 -1.88
C VAL A 10 -10.17 -3.11 -1.85
N ALA A 11 -9.07 -3.86 -1.92
CA ALA A 11 -7.76 -3.31 -2.23
C ALA A 11 -7.62 -3.21 -3.74
N ILE A 12 -7.39 -1.99 -4.25
CA ILE A 12 -7.10 -1.77 -5.66
C ILE A 12 -5.64 -1.35 -5.77
N ALA A 13 -4.85 -2.12 -6.53
CA ALA A 13 -3.42 -1.90 -6.65
C ALA A 13 -2.92 -2.17 -8.06
N ARG A 14 -1.94 -1.36 -8.49
CA ARG A 14 -1.18 -1.53 -9.73
C ARG A 14 0.09 -2.33 -9.48
N TYR A 15 0.42 -3.23 -10.41
CA TYR A 15 1.59 -4.12 -10.34
C TYR A 15 2.46 -4.00 -11.59
N HIS A 16 3.75 -4.36 -11.48
CA HIS A 16 4.66 -4.33 -12.61
C HIS A 16 4.59 -5.62 -13.44
N GLN A 17 4.32 -6.78 -12.82
CA GLN A 17 4.37 -8.08 -13.51
C GLN A 17 3.16 -8.96 -13.18
N ILE A 18 2.02 -8.67 -13.80
CA ILE A 18 0.76 -9.42 -13.63
C ILE A 18 0.03 -9.66 -14.97
N GLY A 19 0.76 -10.07 -16.00
CA GLY A 19 0.23 -10.22 -17.35
C GLY A 19 -0.08 -8.86 -17.99
N ASP A 20 -1.14 -8.82 -18.81
CA ASP A 20 -1.48 -7.63 -19.62
C ASP A 20 -2.40 -6.62 -18.92
N ILE A 21 -2.69 -6.81 -17.62
CA ILE A 21 -3.50 -5.89 -16.84
C ILE A 21 -2.65 -4.90 -16.05
N ASP A 22 -3.25 -3.77 -15.73
CA ASP A 22 -2.60 -2.67 -15.01
C ASP A 22 -2.81 -2.76 -13.50
N TRP A 23 -4.05 -3.03 -13.10
CA TRP A 23 -4.45 -3.06 -11.70
C TRP A 23 -5.37 -4.24 -11.41
N VAL A 24 -5.39 -4.65 -10.14
CA VAL A 24 -6.24 -5.71 -9.61
C VAL A 24 -7.06 -5.14 -8.46
N ALA A 25 -8.34 -5.50 -8.41
CA ALA A 25 -9.20 -5.30 -7.26
C ALA A 25 -9.34 -6.63 -6.51
N SER A 26 -8.84 -6.69 -5.29
CA SER A 26 -8.91 -7.87 -4.42
C SER A 26 -9.75 -7.57 -3.19
N PRO A 27 -10.65 -8.47 -2.75
CA PRO A 27 -11.25 -8.37 -1.42
C PRO A 27 -10.15 -8.18 -0.37
N ILE A 28 -10.33 -7.19 0.50
CA ILE A 28 -9.26 -6.77 1.42
C ILE A 28 -8.79 -7.89 2.36
N MET A 29 -9.68 -8.80 2.76
CA MET A 29 -9.35 -10.00 3.54
C MET A 29 -8.38 -10.92 2.78
N GLN A 30 -8.65 -11.16 1.50
CA GLN A 30 -7.78 -11.98 0.65
C GLN A 30 -6.46 -11.26 0.36
N PHE A 31 -6.50 -9.95 0.11
CA PHE A 31 -5.32 -9.13 -0.11
C PHE A 31 -4.38 -9.16 1.11
N LEU A 32 -4.90 -8.96 2.32
CA LEU A 32 -4.11 -8.94 3.54
C LEU A 32 -3.70 -10.34 4.00
N TYR A 33 -4.64 -11.29 4.03
CA TYR A 33 -4.48 -12.56 4.74
C TYR A 33 -4.66 -13.81 3.89
N ALA A 34 -4.98 -13.69 2.60
CA ALA A 34 -5.24 -14.84 1.72
C ALA A 34 -6.34 -15.78 2.24
N THR A 35 -7.28 -15.25 3.01
CA THR A 35 -8.44 -15.96 3.56
C THR A 35 -9.74 -15.22 3.24
N ASP A 36 -10.85 -15.94 3.32
CA ASP A 36 -12.18 -15.36 3.17
C ASP A 36 -12.72 -14.85 4.53
N ARG A 37 -12.27 -15.44 5.65
CA ARG A 37 -12.72 -15.12 7.02
C ARG A 37 -11.54 -14.89 8.00
N PRO A 38 -11.72 -14.05 9.02
CA PRO A 38 -10.72 -13.82 10.08
C PRO A 38 -10.23 -15.08 10.81
N GLU A 39 -11.12 -16.00 11.13
CA GLU A 39 -10.85 -17.24 11.86
C GLU A 39 -10.00 -18.25 11.09
N ASP A 40 -9.92 -18.11 9.77
CA ASP A 40 -9.06 -18.93 8.91
C ASP A 40 -7.60 -18.43 8.91
N ILE A 41 -7.31 -17.30 9.55
CA ILE A 41 -5.97 -16.74 9.62
C ILE A 41 -5.12 -17.60 10.56
N PRO A 42 -3.99 -18.16 10.09
CA PRO A 42 -3.15 -18.98 10.94
C PRO A 42 -2.50 -18.14 12.04
N ALA A 43 -2.51 -18.66 13.27
CA ALA A 43 -1.77 -18.05 14.38
C ALA A 43 -0.25 -18.02 14.13
N TYR A 44 0.26 -18.95 13.31
CA TYR A 44 1.66 -19.01 12.88
C TYR A 44 1.75 -19.46 11.41
N ALA A 45 2.40 -18.65 10.58
CA ALA A 45 2.52 -18.89 9.14
C ALA A 45 3.93 -19.35 8.73
N THR A 46 4.02 -20.39 7.90
CA THR A 46 5.27 -20.82 7.27
C THR A 46 5.31 -20.40 5.80
N ALA A 47 6.50 -20.40 5.19
CA ALA A 47 6.63 -20.09 3.77
C ALA A 47 5.76 -21.02 2.90
N ASP A 48 5.75 -22.32 3.22
CA ASP A 48 4.96 -23.32 2.49
C ASP A 48 3.45 -23.12 2.70
N SER A 49 3.00 -22.86 3.94
CA SER A 49 1.58 -22.64 4.20
C SER A 49 1.05 -21.39 3.48
N VAL A 50 1.83 -20.30 3.49
CA VAL A 50 1.50 -19.07 2.78
C VAL A 50 1.47 -19.29 1.27
N TRP A 51 2.44 -20.03 0.72
CA TRP A 51 2.46 -20.35 -0.70
C TRP A 51 1.21 -21.15 -1.12
N GLU A 52 0.81 -22.15 -0.34
CA GLU A 52 -0.42 -22.91 -0.60
C GLU A 52 -1.68 -22.06 -0.53
N MET A 53 -1.78 -21.13 0.42
CA MET A 53 -2.88 -20.15 0.49
C MET A 53 -2.94 -19.29 -0.77
N ARG A 54 -1.80 -18.79 -1.24
CA ARG A 54 -1.72 -18.00 -2.47
C ARG A 54 -2.06 -18.82 -3.71
N GLN A 55 -1.61 -20.07 -3.80
CA GLN A 55 -1.93 -20.95 -4.91
C GLN A 55 -3.44 -21.27 -4.96
N ARG A 56 -4.11 -21.42 -3.81
CA ARG A 56 -5.57 -21.54 -3.74
C ARG A 56 -6.27 -20.30 -4.30
N TYR A 57 -5.83 -19.11 -3.90
CA TYR A 57 -6.33 -17.84 -4.45
C TYR A 57 -6.10 -17.73 -5.96
N ARG A 58 -4.89 -18.04 -6.44
CA ARG A 58 -4.54 -18.00 -7.87
C ARG A 58 -5.45 -18.91 -8.69
N ARG A 59 -5.59 -20.18 -8.29
CA ARG A 59 -6.43 -21.16 -9.00
C ARG A 59 -7.90 -20.73 -9.06
N ARG A 60 -8.39 -20.04 -8.02
CA ARG A 60 -9.79 -19.59 -7.93
C ARG A 60 -10.06 -18.32 -8.73
N TYR A 61 -9.15 -17.33 -8.69
CA TYR A 61 -9.45 -15.97 -9.17
C TYR A 61 -8.50 -15.46 -10.25
N MET A 62 -7.30 -16.04 -10.38
CA MET A 62 -6.27 -15.52 -11.27
C MET A 62 -5.85 -16.50 -12.37
N LEU A 63 -6.48 -17.67 -12.50
CA LEU A 63 -6.05 -18.69 -13.45
C LEU A 63 -6.00 -18.18 -14.90
N ALA A 64 -6.91 -17.26 -15.26
CA ALA A 64 -6.94 -16.62 -16.58
C ALA A 64 -5.77 -15.64 -16.83
N ILE A 65 -5.15 -15.12 -15.76
CA ILE A 65 -4.04 -14.14 -15.83
C ILE A 65 -2.70 -14.83 -15.55
N VAL A 66 -2.70 -15.81 -14.64
CA VAL A 66 -1.53 -16.58 -14.19
C VAL A 66 -1.86 -18.07 -14.30
N PRO A 67 -1.79 -18.63 -15.52
CA PRO A 67 -1.98 -20.06 -15.75
C PRO A 67 -0.96 -20.92 -15.00
N ASP A 68 -1.27 -22.21 -14.85
CA ASP A 68 -0.35 -23.18 -14.26
C ASP A 68 0.96 -23.24 -15.03
N GLY A 69 2.09 -23.25 -14.30
CA GLY A 69 3.43 -23.27 -14.88
C GLY A 69 3.99 -21.88 -15.20
N THR A 70 3.16 -20.85 -15.21
CA THR A 70 3.58 -19.47 -15.53
C THR A 70 3.93 -18.66 -14.28
N GLU A 71 3.76 -19.18 -13.06
CA GLU A 71 3.81 -18.39 -11.82
C GLU A 71 5.12 -17.65 -11.56
N LYS A 72 6.21 -18.10 -12.20
CA LYS A 72 7.57 -17.54 -12.05
C LYS A 72 8.05 -16.85 -13.32
N GLU A 73 7.22 -16.77 -14.35
CA GLU A 73 7.57 -16.06 -15.57
C GLU A 73 7.69 -14.55 -15.30
N LYS A 74 8.59 -13.88 -16.00
CA LYS A 74 8.81 -12.44 -15.83
C LYS A 74 7.52 -11.62 -16.02
N ALA A 75 6.58 -12.09 -16.83
CA ALA A 75 5.32 -11.38 -17.07
C ALA A 75 4.38 -11.41 -15.86
N THR A 76 4.50 -12.39 -14.97
CA THR A 76 3.50 -12.71 -13.93
C THR A 76 4.10 -12.84 -12.52
N ASN A 77 5.43 -12.79 -12.36
CA ASN A 77 6.15 -13.10 -11.11
C ASN A 77 5.84 -12.19 -9.90
N GLU A 78 4.97 -11.18 -10.04
CA GLU A 78 4.49 -10.35 -8.94
C GLU A 78 3.05 -10.70 -8.50
N TRP A 79 2.42 -11.72 -9.10
CA TRP A 79 1.05 -12.10 -8.77
C TRP A 79 0.83 -12.39 -7.28
N TRP A 80 1.85 -12.93 -6.60
CA TRP A 80 1.79 -13.24 -5.17
C TRP A 80 1.70 -11.99 -4.28
N GLU A 81 1.99 -10.79 -4.81
CA GLU A 81 1.80 -9.51 -4.10
C GLU A 81 0.33 -9.05 -4.08
N THR A 82 -0.56 -9.72 -4.81
CA THR A 82 -2.01 -9.47 -4.79
C THR A 82 -2.74 -10.12 -3.62
N VAL A 83 -2.04 -10.96 -2.85
CA VAL A 83 -2.66 -11.86 -1.88
C VAL A 83 -1.73 -12.16 -0.69
N GLY A 84 -2.29 -12.08 0.52
CA GLY A 84 -1.57 -12.40 1.75
C GLY A 84 -0.37 -11.48 2.03
N VAL A 85 -0.52 -10.16 1.86
CA VAL A 85 0.59 -9.21 2.08
C VAL A 85 1.02 -9.12 3.54
N ALA A 86 0.12 -9.38 4.49
CA ALA A 86 0.39 -9.32 5.93
C ALA A 86 1.32 -10.46 6.42
N TYR A 87 1.57 -11.50 5.60
CA TYR A 87 2.59 -12.50 5.91
C TYR A 87 4.01 -12.00 5.61
N ASN A 88 4.15 -11.10 4.65
CA ASN A 88 5.46 -10.60 4.20
C ASN A 88 5.91 -9.38 5.00
N ARG A 89 4.97 -8.55 5.42
CA ARG A 89 5.27 -7.25 6.02
C ARG A 89 4.11 -6.72 6.86
N LYS A 90 4.45 -5.83 7.78
CA LYS A 90 3.50 -4.91 8.41
C LYS A 90 2.99 -3.94 7.34
N VAL A 91 1.71 -3.59 7.42
CA VAL A 91 1.04 -2.62 6.55
C VAL A 91 0.54 -1.45 7.38
N TRP A 92 0.65 -0.24 6.82
CA TRP A 92 0.06 0.97 7.39
C TRP A 92 -1.12 1.38 6.54
N GLY A 93 -2.29 1.55 7.15
CA GLY A 93 -3.49 2.10 6.53
C GLY A 93 -3.66 3.56 6.91
N TYR A 94 -4.07 4.37 5.96
CA TYR A 94 -4.44 5.77 6.17
C TYR A 94 -5.88 5.89 5.69
N GLN A 95 -6.80 6.04 6.64
CA GLN A 95 -8.23 6.04 6.37
C GLN A 95 -8.77 7.45 6.43
N ILE A 96 -9.61 7.79 5.47
CA ILE A 96 -10.36 9.04 5.37
C ILE A 96 -11.79 8.68 4.95
N ALA A 97 -12.79 9.35 5.52
CA ALA A 97 -14.18 9.16 5.14
C ALA A 97 -14.46 9.73 3.74
N THR A 98 -15.21 8.96 2.94
CA THR A 98 -15.73 9.35 1.63
C THR A 98 -17.26 9.38 1.67
N SER A 99 -17.86 10.13 0.75
CA SER A 99 -19.30 10.09 0.53
C SER A 99 -19.66 8.98 -0.46
N ARG A 100 -20.91 8.53 -0.43
CA ARG A 100 -21.42 7.52 -1.37
C ARG A 100 -21.31 7.99 -2.82
N GLU A 101 -21.57 9.26 -3.07
CA GLU A 101 -21.48 9.85 -4.41
C GLU A 101 -20.04 9.81 -4.93
N GLN A 102 -19.05 10.06 -4.06
CA GLN A 102 -17.64 9.93 -4.44
C GLN A 102 -17.27 8.47 -4.75
N ASP A 103 -17.76 7.50 -3.97
CA ASP A 103 -17.53 6.08 -4.23
C ASP A 103 -18.17 5.62 -5.55
N GLU A 104 -19.39 6.07 -5.85
CA GLU A 104 -20.07 5.77 -7.10
C GLU A 104 -19.33 6.37 -8.30
N GLN A 105 -18.85 7.61 -8.17
CA GLN A 105 -18.01 8.26 -9.18
C GLN A 105 -16.68 7.52 -9.39
N PHE A 106 -16.05 7.07 -8.30
CA PHE A 106 -14.84 6.27 -8.35
C PHE A 106 -15.06 4.96 -9.13
N VAL A 107 -16.11 4.20 -8.78
CA VAL A 107 -16.47 2.95 -9.45
C VAL A 107 -16.76 3.18 -10.94
N ALA A 108 -17.53 4.22 -11.27
CA ALA A 108 -17.82 4.58 -12.65
C ALA A 108 -16.53 4.91 -13.43
N THR A 109 -15.63 5.67 -12.82
CA THR A 109 -14.33 6.03 -13.41
C THR A 109 -13.49 4.78 -13.68
N MET A 110 -13.37 3.89 -12.71
CA MET A 110 -12.58 2.66 -12.84
C MET A 110 -13.14 1.71 -13.89
N ASN A 111 -14.46 1.56 -13.98
CA ASN A 111 -15.12 0.71 -14.98
C ASN A 111 -15.06 1.29 -16.40
N SER A 112 -14.94 2.62 -16.54
CA SER A 112 -14.86 3.27 -17.86
C SER A 112 -13.49 3.13 -18.53
N ARG A 113 -12.44 2.83 -17.76
CA ARG A 113 -11.05 2.83 -18.23
C ARG A 113 -10.63 1.42 -18.66
N PRO A 114 -9.86 1.28 -19.75
CA PRO A 114 -9.29 -0.01 -20.11
C PRO A 114 -8.25 -0.44 -19.06
N ASN A 115 -8.41 -1.63 -18.48
CA ASN A 115 -7.41 -2.24 -17.61
C ASN A 115 -6.32 -2.92 -18.45
N LYS A 116 -5.37 -2.13 -18.96
CA LYS A 116 -4.23 -2.60 -19.77
C LYS A 116 -2.94 -2.12 -19.16
N HIS A 117 -1.94 -2.98 -19.10
CA HIS A 117 -0.65 -2.71 -18.49
C HIS A 117 -0.03 -1.36 -18.93
N LEU A 118 0.16 -0.45 -17.97
CA LEU A 118 0.76 0.87 -18.19
C LEU A 118 1.93 1.14 -17.24
N TYR A 119 2.43 0.12 -16.52
CA TYR A 119 3.41 0.33 -15.47
C TYR A 119 4.74 0.88 -16.00
N HIS A 120 5.19 1.99 -15.43
CA HIS A 120 6.55 2.49 -15.55
C HIS A 120 7.04 3.00 -14.21
N LEU A 121 8.17 2.44 -13.74
CA LEU A 121 8.75 2.72 -12.42
C LEU A 121 8.84 4.20 -12.07
N LYS A 122 9.09 5.08 -13.04
CA LYS A 122 9.32 6.51 -12.83
C LYS A 122 8.08 7.41 -12.93
N LYS A 123 7.00 6.95 -13.58
CA LYS A 123 5.89 7.85 -14.00
C LYS A 123 4.50 7.25 -13.80
N THR A 124 4.38 5.93 -13.81
CA THR A 124 3.12 5.20 -13.73
C THR A 124 3.34 3.98 -12.84
N ASN A 125 3.86 4.20 -11.63
CA ASN A 125 4.10 3.13 -10.67
C ASN A 125 2.89 2.96 -9.71
N CYS A 126 3.05 2.10 -8.70
CA CYS A 126 1.99 1.84 -7.72
C CYS A 126 1.64 3.05 -6.83
N ALA A 127 2.61 3.93 -6.55
CA ALA A 127 2.40 5.14 -5.77
C ALA A 127 1.75 6.24 -6.62
N ASP A 128 2.12 6.37 -7.91
CA ASP A 128 1.40 7.26 -8.85
C ASP A 128 -0.07 6.84 -8.96
N PHE A 129 -0.32 5.53 -9.08
CA PHE A 129 -1.69 5.00 -9.11
C PHE A 129 -2.45 5.33 -7.81
N ALA A 130 -1.86 5.07 -6.64
CA ALA A 130 -2.49 5.41 -5.36
C ALA A 130 -2.78 6.92 -5.22
N ALA A 131 -1.84 7.78 -5.64
CA ALA A 131 -2.03 9.22 -5.66
C ALA A 131 -3.19 9.63 -6.57
N GLU A 132 -3.29 9.03 -7.76
CA GLU A 132 -4.40 9.25 -8.67
C GLU A 132 -5.74 8.85 -8.03
N MET A 133 -5.82 7.67 -7.41
CA MET A 133 -7.03 7.21 -6.74
C MET A 133 -7.45 8.16 -5.62
N VAL A 134 -6.51 8.60 -4.77
CA VAL A 134 -6.81 9.58 -3.71
C VAL A 134 -7.28 10.91 -4.29
N ASN A 135 -6.66 11.40 -5.37
CA ASN A 135 -7.04 12.65 -6.01
C ASN A 135 -8.39 12.59 -6.73
N LEU A 136 -8.89 11.40 -7.10
CA LEU A 136 -10.27 11.24 -7.58
C LEU A 136 -11.29 11.55 -6.47
N TYR A 137 -10.98 11.17 -5.23
CA TYR A 137 -11.80 11.49 -4.06
C TYR A 137 -11.58 12.93 -3.59
N PHE A 138 -10.32 13.35 -3.50
CA PHE A 138 -9.90 14.62 -2.90
C PHE A 138 -8.96 15.35 -3.86
N PRO A 139 -9.49 16.12 -4.82
CA PRO A 139 -8.68 16.77 -5.84
C PRO A 139 -7.56 17.63 -5.26
N GLY A 140 -6.31 17.32 -5.62
CA GLY A 140 -5.12 18.06 -5.18
C GLY A 140 -4.58 17.65 -3.82
N ALA A 141 -5.16 16.64 -3.15
CA ALA A 141 -4.68 16.17 -1.85
C ALA A 141 -3.29 15.53 -1.92
N VAL A 142 -2.93 14.91 -3.05
CA VAL A 142 -1.63 14.24 -3.22
C VAL A 142 -0.89 14.81 -4.42
N HIS A 143 0.37 15.19 -4.21
CA HIS A 143 1.28 15.67 -5.24
C HIS A 143 2.66 15.05 -5.05
N ASN A 144 3.49 15.02 -6.10
CA ASN A 144 4.84 14.51 -5.98
C ASN A 144 5.75 15.49 -5.22
N ASP A 145 6.68 14.96 -4.42
CA ASP A 145 7.75 15.76 -3.87
C ASP A 145 8.88 15.90 -4.89
N ARG A 146 8.95 17.07 -5.54
CA ARG A 146 9.98 17.36 -6.56
C ARG A 146 11.39 17.39 -5.98
N ILE A 147 11.54 17.54 -4.67
CA ILE A 147 12.83 17.76 -4.00
C ILE A 147 13.20 16.54 -3.14
N GLY A 148 12.33 16.12 -2.22
CA GLY A 148 12.57 15.03 -1.27
C GLY A 148 12.71 13.64 -1.88
N ASP A 149 11.97 13.38 -2.96
CA ASP A 149 11.92 12.07 -3.64
C ASP A 149 12.40 12.15 -5.10
N PHE A 150 13.18 13.18 -5.44
CA PHE A 150 13.73 13.38 -6.79
C PHE A 150 12.65 13.41 -7.89
N GLY A 151 11.45 13.88 -7.57
CA GLY A 151 10.31 13.93 -8.49
C GLY A 151 9.59 12.59 -8.73
N LEU A 152 10.03 11.51 -8.06
CA LEU A 152 9.32 10.23 -8.06
C LEU A 152 8.19 10.27 -7.04
N MET A 153 7.02 9.73 -7.40
CA MET A 153 5.99 9.44 -6.40
C MET A 153 6.41 8.23 -5.58
N THR A 154 6.41 8.37 -4.25
CA THR A 154 6.70 7.26 -3.32
C THR A 154 5.52 6.97 -2.42
N PRO A 155 5.37 5.73 -1.92
CA PRO A 155 4.30 5.41 -0.96
C PRO A 155 4.37 6.26 0.32
N LYS A 156 5.58 6.65 0.74
CA LYS A 156 5.78 7.51 1.92
C LYS A 156 5.22 8.92 1.66
N GLU A 157 5.42 9.43 0.46
CA GLU A 157 4.90 10.75 0.07
C GLU A 157 3.37 10.77 -0.01
N VAL A 158 2.77 9.75 -0.65
CA VAL A 158 1.30 9.61 -0.69
C VAL A 158 0.72 9.64 0.73
N ALA A 159 1.27 8.84 1.64
CA ALA A 159 0.81 8.80 3.02
C ALA A 159 1.00 10.13 3.78
N ARG A 160 2.12 10.83 3.52
CA ARG A 160 2.39 12.16 4.10
C ARG A 160 1.36 13.19 3.63
N CYS A 161 1.09 13.24 2.32
CA CYS A 161 0.11 14.13 1.72
C CYS A 161 -1.31 13.86 2.24
N VAL A 162 -1.72 12.58 2.30
CA VAL A 162 -3.01 12.18 2.88
C VAL A 162 -3.15 12.66 4.33
N GLN A 163 -2.11 12.48 5.15
CA GLN A 163 -2.14 12.98 6.53
C GLN A 163 -2.18 14.51 6.61
N ALA A 164 -1.45 15.21 5.74
CA ALA A 164 -1.46 16.67 5.70
C ALA A 164 -2.85 17.20 5.31
N TYR A 165 -3.45 16.63 4.27
CA TYR A 165 -4.81 16.96 3.83
C TYR A 165 -5.83 16.75 4.96
N ALA A 166 -5.78 15.61 5.65
CA ALA A 166 -6.66 15.33 6.77
C ALA A 166 -6.54 16.33 7.94
N LYS A 167 -5.32 16.82 8.22
CA LYS A 167 -5.11 17.85 9.26
C LYS A 167 -5.74 19.19 8.89
N GLU A 168 -5.80 19.52 7.61
CA GLU A 168 -6.45 20.73 7.09
C GLU A 168 -7.98 20.57 6.98
N HIS A 169 -8.49 19.33 7.02
CA HIS A 169 -9.91 19.00 6.89
C HIS A 169 -10.41 18.14 8.07
N PRO A 170 -10.64 18.73 9.27
CA PRO A 170 -10.92 17.97 10.49
C PRO A 170 -12.19 17.10 10.47
N PHE A 171 -13.10 17.32 9.51
CA PHE A 171 -14.31 16.52 9.31
C PHE A 171 -14.07 15.23 8.49
N SER A 172 -12.82 14.88 8.21
CA SER A 172 -12.46 13.76 7.32
C SER A 172 -12.40 12.39 8.02
N ASP A 173 -12.78 12.29 9.30
CA ASP A 173 -12.73 11.07 10.12
C ASP A 173 -11.43 10.27 9.97
N TYR A 174 -10.31 10.99 10.01
CA TYR A 174 -9.01 10.44 9.67
C TYR A 174 -8.46 9.50 10.73
N ARG A 175 -8.00 8.31 10.30
CA ARG A 175 -7.31 7.34 11.16
C ARG A 175 -6.06 6.79 10.51
N VAL A 176 -5.11 6.41 11.37
CA VAL A 176 -3.93 5.65 10.96
C VAL A 176 -4.05 4.27 11.56
N LEU A 177 -3.92 3.24 10.72
CA LEU A 177 -4.09 1.85 11.11
C LEU A 177 -2.74 1.12 10.98
N GLU A 178 -2.37 0.36 12.01
CA GLU A 178 -1.29 -0.62 11.98
C GLU A 178 -1.88 -2.01 11.78
N ILE A 179 -1.61 -2.63 10.62
CA ILE A 179 -1.91 -4.03 10.38
C ILE A 179 -0.63 -4.84 10.65
N PRO A 180 -0.59 -5.64 11.73
CA PRO A 180 0.61 -6.34 12.13
C PRO A 180 0.97 -7.45 11.13
N GLN A 181 2.27 -7.70 10.98
CA GLN A 181 2.72 -8.87 10.24
C GLN A 181 2.43 -10.14 11.05
N VAL A 182 1.69 -11.07 10.45
CA VAL A 182 1.34 -12.36 11.06
C VAL A 182 2.61 -13.07 11.58
N PRO A 183 2.61 -13.61 12.80
CA PRO A 183 3.73 -14.38 13.32
C PRO A 183 4.06 -15.58 12.42
N GLY A 184 5.34 -15.94 12.29
CA GLY A 184 5.72 -16.99 11.37
C GLY A 184 7.22 -17.16 11.17
N SER A 185 7.58 -18.09 10.28
CA SER A 185 8.97 -18.33 9.87
C SER A 185 9.44 -17.41 8.73
N LEU A 186 8.53 -16.61 8.15
CA LEU A 186 8.85 -15.63 7.13
C LEU A 186 9.67 -14.46 7.70
N ARG A 187 10.46 -13.82 6.83
CA ARG A 187 11.30 -12.67 7.20
C ARG A 187 10.46 -11.55 7.80
N ARG A 188 10.88 -11.03 8.96
CA ARG A 188 10.21 -9.90 9.61
C ARG A 188 10.38 -8.60 8.81
N SER A 189 9.32 -7.79 8.84
CA SER A 189 9.27 -6.47 8.21
C SER A 189 10.40 -5.57 8.74
N ARG A 190 10.93 -4.73 7.85
CA ARG A 190 11.93 -3.70 8.20
C ARG A 190 11.23 -2.34 8.31
N PRO A 191 11.80 -1.39 9.07
CA PRO A 191 11.26 -0.03 9.10
C PRO A 191 11.17 0.57 7.69
N VAL A 192 10.07 1.27 7.41
CA VAL A 192 9.88 1.99 6.14
C VAL A 192 10.84 3.17 6.10
N ARG A 193 11.56 3.34 4.98
CA ARG A 193 12.51 4.42 4.76
C ARG A 193 12.14 5.17 3.49
N GLY A 194 12.28 6.49 3.49
CA GLY A 194 12.18 7.30 2.26
C GLY A 194 13.43 7.17 1.39
N GLY A 195 13.42 7.73 0.18
CA GLY A 195 14.55 7.66 -0.76
C GLY A 195 15.85 8.19 -0.16
N ALA A 196 15.82 9.41 0.39
CA ALA A 196 16.98 10.02 1.07
C ALA A 196 17.46 9.22 2.28
N GLU A 197 16.54 8.66 3.08
CA GLU A 197 16.89 7.84 4.24
C GLU A 197 17.54 6.50 3.83
N ALA A 198 17.04 5.88 2.76
CA ALA A 198 17.62 4.66 2.21
C ALA A 198 19.03 4.90 1.65
N GLY A 199 19.24 6.02 0.98
CA GLY A 199 20.56 6.46 0.50
C GLY A 199 21.56 6.64 1.64
N LEU A 200 21.19 7.39 2.68
CA LEU A 200 22.06 7.63 3.85
C LEU A 200 22.35 6.36 4.67
N LYS A 201 21.36 5.47 4.85
CA LYS A 201 21.53 4.27 5.68
C LYS A 201 22.18 3.09 4.95
N THR A 202 22.43 3.19 3.65
CA THR A 202 23.16 2.18 2.89
C THR A 202 24.66 2.38 3.04
N LYS A 203 25.23 1.81 4.11
CA LYS A 203 26.64 1.99 4.49
C LYS A 203 27.64 1.62 3.38
N ARG A 204 27.27 0.72 2.46
CA ARG A 204 28.17 0.14 1.46
C ARG A 204 28.74 1.15 0.46
N TYR A 205 28.01 2.23 0.18
CA TYR A 205 28.41 3.24 -0.82
C TYR A 205 28.57 4.65 -0.24
N LEU A 206 28.08 4.88 0.97
CA LEU A 206 28.14 6.19 1.61
C LEU A 206 29.58 6.67 1.85
N PHE A 207 30.48 5.77 2.25
CA PHE A 207 31.88 6.13 2.47
C PHE A 207 32.57 6.55 1.16
N THR A 208 32.40 5.76 0.10
CA THR A 208 32.92 6.09 -1.23
C THR A 208 32.34 7.40 -1.75
N LEU A 209 31.03 7.60 -1.60
CA LEU A 209 30.37 8.86 -2.00
C LEU A 209 30.85 10.05 -1.17
N ALA A 210 31.07 9.90 0.14
CA ALA A 210 31.58 10.97 0.99
C ALA A 210 33.01 11.41 0.64
N VAL A 211 33.81 10.51 0.06
CA VAL A 211 35.18 10.81 -0.38
C VAL A 211 35.21 11.40 -1.79
N ILE A 212 34.42 10.87 -2.72
CA ILE A 212 34.47 11.26 -4.14
C ILE A 212 33.54 12.45 -4.45
N GLN A 213 32.35 12.49 -3.84
CA GLN A 213 31.32 13.51 -4.06
C GLN A 213 30.62 13.88 -2.74
N PRO A 214 31.31 14.56 -1.81
CA PRO A 214 30.80 14.89 -0.48
C PRO A 214 29.48 15.69 -0.49
N GLU A 215 29.22 16.45 -1.55
CA GLU A 215 27.97 17.17 -1.77
C GLU A 215 26.73 16.25 -1.82
N VAL A 216 26.87 14.99 -2.27
CA VAL A 216 25.78 14.02 -2.34
C VAL A 216 25.29 13.58 -0.96
N PRO A 217 26.13 13.05 -0.03
CA PRO A 217 25.70 12.73 1.32
C PRO A 217 25.32 13.97 2.13
N ILE A 218 25.92 15.15 1.90
CA ILE A 218 25.49 16.40 2.54
C ILE A 218 24.07 16.77 2.08
N GLY A 219 23.81 16.76 0.77
CA GLY A 219 22.49 17.02 0.20
C GLY A 219 21.43 16.01 0.66
N LEU A 220 21.76 14.72 0.65
CA LEU A 220 20.88 13.67 1.19
C LEU A 220 20.59 13.87 2.68
N THR A 221 21.56 14.35 3.47
CA THR A 221 21.39 14.65 4.89
C THR A 221 20.46 15.85 5.10
N VAL A 222 20.64 16.93 4.34
CA VAL A 222 19.74 18.09 4.38
C VAL A 222 18.31 17.68 3.97
N LEU A 223 18.17 16.91 2.89
CA LEU A 223 16.88 16.35 2.44
C LEU A 223 16.24 15.46 3.52
N TYR A 224 17.03 14.61 4.19
CA TYR A 224 16.55 13.79 5.29
C TYR A 224 16.12 14.61 6.51
N LEU A 225 16.86 15.66 6.85
CA LEU A 225 16.52 16.53 7.98
C LEU A 225 15.29 17.40 7.70
N TRP A 226 15.08 17.82 6.45
CA TRP A 226 13.97 18.68 6.06
C TRP A 226 12.68 17.90 5.76
N HIS A 227 12.76 16.84 4.96
CA HIS A 227 11.61 16.04 4.51
C HIS A 227 11.58 14.61 5.08
N GLY A 228 12.73 14.06 5.48
CA GLY A 228 12.84 12.66 5.94
C GLY A 228 12.35 12.38 7.36
N ARG A 229 12.20 13.40 8.22
CA ARG A 229 11.81 13.25 9.65
C ARG A 229 10.37 12.82 9.88
N TRP A 230 9.52 12.91 8.86
CA TRP A 230 8.15 12.41 8.96
C TRP A 230 8.14 10.90 9.22
N LYS A 231 7.48 10.49 10.31
CA LYS A 231 7.39 9.10 10.74
C LYS A 231 6.10 8.49 10.20
N ILE A 232 6.25 7.40 9.45
CA ILE A 232 5.10 6.61 9.02
C ILE A 232 4.44 5.97 10.25
N GLY A 233 3.11 5.88 10.26
CA GLY A 233 2.38 5.25 11.35
C GLY A 233 2.34 6.05 12.65
N GLU A 234 2.67 7.33 12.64
CA GLU A 234 2.53 8.17 13.84
C GLU A 234 1.05 8.28 14.25
N GLY A 235 0.74 7.89 15.49
CA GLY A 235 -0.64 7.85 16.01
C GLY A 235 -1.44 6.65 15.52
N ALA A 236 -0.79 5.58 15.04
CA ALA A 236 -1.49 4.42 14.51
C ALA A 236 -2.15 3.57 15.60
N GLU A 237 -3.38 3.14 15.31
CA GLU A 237 -4.15 2.20 16.09
C GLU A 237 -3.93 0.78 15.56
N LEU A 238 -3.83 -0.22 16.44
CA LEU A 238 -3.68 -1.60 16.01
C LEU A 238 -5.01 -2.09 15.40
N ALA A 239 -4.96 -2.47 14.13
CA ALA A 239 -6.12 -2.95 13.41
C ALA A 239 -6.06 -4.49 13.26
N GLY A 240 -6.96 -5.17 13.95
CA GLY A 240 -7.17 -6.62 13.82
C GLY A 240 -8.00 -6.96 12.58
N PRO A 241 -7.94 -8.22 12.10
CA PRO A 241 -8.70 -8.71 10.93
C PRO A 241 -10.21 -8.44 10.98
N GLU A 242 -10.77 -8.34 12.17
CA GLU A 242 -12.18 -8.06 12.43
C GLU A 242 -12.55 -6.57 12.36
N ASN A 243 -11.57 -5.67 12.54
CA ASN A 243 -11.84 -4.26 12.85
C ASN A 243 -11.19 -3.24 11.92
N PHE A 244 -10.41 -3.65 10.93
CA PHE A 244 -9.69 -2.71 10.06
C PHE A 244 -10.60 -1.88 9.12
N MET A 245 -11.93 -2.10 9.15
CA MET A 245 -12.94 -1.33 8.42
C MET A 245 -14.14 -0.87 9.26
N SER A 246 -14.14 -1.14 10.57
CA SER A 246 -15.20 -0.66 11.46
C SER A 246 -15.29 0.87 11.37
N PRO A 247 -16.47 1.49 11.23
CA PRO A 247 -16.62 2.94 11.23
C PRO A 247 -15.96 3.58 12.45
N VAL A 248 -15.68 4.88 12.40
CA VAL A 248 -15.30 5.63 13.61
C VAL A 248 -16.50 5.58 14.55
N GLU A 249 -16.38 4.86 15.67
CA GLU A 249 -17.23 5.14 16.83
C GLU A 249 -16.87 6.56 17.25
N GLN A 250 -17.70 7.53 16.88
CA GLN A 250 -17.63 8.84 17.47
C GLN A 250 -17.73 8.62 18.98
N ALA A 251 -16.67 8.94 19.71
CA ALA A 251 -16.74 9.03 21.17
C ALA A 251 -17.81 10.08 21.48
N VAL A 252 -19.04 9.61 21.67
CA VAL A 252 -20.15 10.43 22.15
C VAL A 252 -19.70 10.92 23.51
N GLY A 253 -19.42 12.21 23.58
CA GLY A 253 -18.93 12.84 24.78
C GLY A 253 -19.85 12.57 25.97
N THR A 254 -19.25 12.15 27.06
CA THR A 254 -19.76 12.47 28.39
C THR A 254 -18.86 13.55 28.96
N LYS A 255 -19.50 14.68 29.24
CA LYS A 255 -18.96 15.87 29.93
C LYS A 255 -18.25 15.51 31.22
#